data_AF-A0A919DCN9-F1
#
_entry.id   AF-A0A919DCN9-F1
#
_cell.length_a   1.000
_cell.length_b   1.000
_cell.length_c   1.000
_cell.angle_alpha   90.00
_cell.angle_beta   90.00
_cell.angle_gamma   90.00
#
_symmetry.space_group_name_H-M   'P 1'
#
loop_
_entity.id
_entity.type
_entity.pdbx_description
1 polymer ?
#
loop_
_entity_poly.entity_id
_entity_poly.type
_entity_poly.pdbx_seq_one_letter_code
_entity_poly.pdbx_strand_id
1 'polypeptide(L)'
;MSRGGPRRKPSVDVAWKPPAPTPMDIHPADKRYRARALRLLVVLVLACGALLWLLDGWLTALAGQLQASDTATVRRWLRGLFAAFGAMLAGPPLLLGHSLRRMGRAAQAEARFPPAAWKTLRDVRVLRGADARRWGRRVERAGSAAFALAGALFGLAVWSLWRFA
;
A
#
# COMPACT_ATOMS: atom_id res chain seq x y z
N MET A 1 -25.49 72.37 11.45
CA MET A 1 -26.10 71.07 11.81
C MET A 1 -27.41 70.97 11.04
N SER A 2 -27.83 69.95 10.30
CA SER A 2 -27.32 68.61 9.97
C SER A 2 -27.91 68.22 8.60
N ARG A 3 -27.09 67.70 7.68
CA ARG A 3 -27.50 67.25 6.33
C ARG A 3 -28.07 65.84 6.41
N GLY A 4 -29.39 65.69 6.28
CA GLY A 4 -30.05 64.38 6.20
C GLY A 4 -30.20 63.92 4.74
N GLY A 5 -29.14 63.34 4.17
CA GLY A 5 -29.22 62.69 2.86
C GLY A 5 -29.97 61.35 2.93
N PRO A 6 -30.65 60.92 1.85
CA PRO A 6 -31.40 59.67 1.84
C PRO A 6 -30.46 58.47 1.98
N ARG A 7 -30.69 57.64 3.00
CA ARG A 7 -30.02 56.35 3.20
C ARG A 7 -30.31 55.44 1.99
N ARG A 8 -29.30 55.24 1.13
CA ARG A 8 -29.31 54.14 0.15
C ARG A 8 -29.41 52.82 0.91
N LYS A 9 -30.46 52.04 0.65
CA LYS A 9 -30.54 50.64 1.08
C LYS A 9 -29.39 49.88 0.41
N PRO A 10 -28.63 49.03 1.13
CA PRO A 10 -27.67 48.16 0.49
C PRO A 10 -28.43 47.19 -0.42
N SER A 11 -28.11 47.20 -1.71
CA SER A 11 -28.64 46.27 -2.70
C SER A 11 -28.24 44.84 -2.28
N VAL A 12 -29.23 44.01 -1.94
CA VAL A 12 -29.05 42.63 -1.46
C VAL A 12 -28.86 41.64 -2.62
N ASP A 13 -28.52 42.13 -3.82
CA ASP A 13 -28.38 41.29 -5.01
C ASP A 13 -26.91 41.09 -5.40
N VAL A 14 -26.06 40.73 -4.43
CA VAL A 14 -24.85 39.98 -4.79
C VAL A 14 -25.29 38.54 -4.90
N ALA A 15 -25.88 38.19 -6.05
CA ALA A 15 -26.16 36.81 -6.40
C ALA A 15 -24.84 36.04 -6.25
N TRP A 16 -24.72 35.27 -5.17
CA TRP A 16 -23.63 34.34 -5.00
C TRP A 16 -23.62 33.45 -6.24
N LYS A 17 -22.64 33.67 -7.12
CA LYS A 17 -22.39 32.79 -8.26
C LYS A 17 -21.40 31.76 -7.73
N PRO A 18 -21.77 30.47 -7.63
CA PRO A 18 -20.79 29.44 -7.33
C PRO A 18 -19.63 29.64 -8.31
N PRO A 19 -18.37 29.59 -7.85
CA PRO A 19 -17.27 29.50 -8.80
C PRO A 19 -17.58 28.36 -9.76
N ALA A 20 -17.51 28.64 -11.06
CA ALA A 20 -17.78 27.63 -12.09
C ALA A 20 -16.95 26.39 -11.74
N PRO A 21 -17.54 25.18 -11.74
CA PRO A 21 -16.78 23.97 -11.46
C PRO A 21 -15.61 23.96 -12.43
N THR A 22 -14.38 24.12 -11.90
CA THR A 22 -13.20 23.90 -12.72
C THR A 22 -13.34 22.49 -13.28
N PRO A 23 -13.14 22.27 -14.58
CA PRO A 23 -13.25 20.95 -15.17
C PRO A 23 -12.26 20.03 -14.44
N MET A 24 -12.79 19.29 -13.49
CA MET A 24 -12.03 18.37 -12.67
C MET A 24 -11.88 17.14 -13.52
N ASP A 25 -10.70 16.99 -14.12
CA ASP A 25 -10.40 15.80 -14.90
C ASP A 25 -10.45 14.58 -13.98
N ILE A 26 -11.36 13.66 -14.31
CA ILE A 26 -11.54 12.39 -13.62
C ILE A 26 -10.95 11.30 -14.50
N HIS A 27 -10.09 10.46 -13.92
CA HIS A 27 -9.66 9.21 -14.54
C HIS A 27 -10.68 8.11 -14.19
N PRO A 28 -11.44 7.59 -15.18
CA PRO A 28 -12.54 6.68 -14.91
C PRO A 28 -12.04 5.31 -14.46
N ALA A 29 -12.80 4.66 -13.58
CA ALA A 29 -12.53 3.31 -13.13
C ALA A 29 -12.71 2.26 -14.23
N ASP A 30 -11.83 1.24 -14.27
CA ASP A 30 -12.00 0.08 -15.14
C ASP A 30 -12.78 -1.02 -14.39
N LYS A 31 -14.06 -1.22 -14.77
CA LYS A 31 -14.96 -2.23 -14.17
C LYS A 31 -14.44 -3.66 -14.33
N ARG A 32 -13.83 -3.99 -15.48
CA ARG A 32 -13.28 -5.34 -15.75
C ARG A 32 -12.03 -5.58 -14.90
N TYR A 33 -11.23 -4.55 -14.69
CA TYR A 33 -10.09 -4.60 -13.77
C TYR A 33 -10.56 -4.78 -12.33
N ARG A 34 -11.57 -4.03 -11.88
CA ARG A 34 -12.17 -4.16 -10.55
C ARG A 34 -12.71 -5.56 -10.28
N ALA A 35 -13.46 -6.15 -11.21
CA ALA A 35 -13.99 -7.51 -11.05
C ALA A 35 -12.87 -8.58 -10.99
N ARG A 36 -11.78 -8.39 -11.74
CA ARG A 36 -10.60 -9.27 -11.67
C ARG A 36 -9.87 -9.12 -10.33
N ALA A 37 -9.65 -7.88 -9.88
CA ALA A 37 -9.00 -7.61 -8.60
C ALA A 37 -9.81 -8.19 -7.42
N LEU A 38 -11.14 -8.06 -7.43
CA LEU A 38 -12.00 -8.65 -6.40
C LEU A 38 -11.93 -10.18 -6.41
N ARG A 39 -11.97 -10.83 -7.59
CA ARG A 39 -11.81 -12.29 -7.68
C ARG A 39 -10.46 -12.75 -7.16
N LEU A 40 -9.38 -12.08 -7.54
CA LEU A 40 -8.04 -12.37 -7.03
C LEU A 40 -7.94 -12.18 -5.52
N LEU A 41 -8.59 -11.13 -4.98
CA LEU A 41 -8.63 -10.90 -3.54
C LEU A 41 -9.37 -12.01 -2.81
N VAL A 42 -10.53 -12.46 -3.32
CA VAL A 42 -11.28 -13.58 -2.73
C VAL A 42 -10.44 -14.85 -2.76
N VAL A 43 -9.84 -15.20 -3.90
CA VAL A 43 -8.96 -16.37 -4.03
C VAL A 43 -7.79 -16.29 -3.06
N LEU A 44 -7.17 -15.11 -2.95
CA LEU A 44 -6.06 -14.88 -2.02
C LEU A 44 -6.50 -15.06 -0.56
N VAL A 45 -7.65 -14.50 -0.17
CA VAL A 45 -8.18 -14.64 1.19
C VAL A 45 -8.47 -16.11 1.52
N LEU A 46 -9.08 -16.84 0.61
CA LEU A 46 -9.33 -18.28 0.78
C LEU A 46 -8.03 -19.07 0.87
N ALA A 47 -7.05 -18.78 0.01
CA ALA A 47 -5.74 -19.40 0.04
C ALA A 47 -5.00 -19.11 1.36
N CYS A 48 -5.01 -17.86 1.83
CA CYS A 48 -4.45 -17.50 3.13
C CYS A 48 -5.16 -18.22 4.28
N GLY A 49 -6.48 -18.31 4.26
CA GLY A 49 -7.25 -19.04 5.27
C GLY A 49 -6.88 -20.52 5.32
N ALA A 50 -6.81 -21.18 4.16
CA ALA A 50 -6.38 -22.57 4.07
C ALA A 50 -4.93 -22.77 4.54
N LEU A 51 -4.02 -21.85 4.17
CA LEU A 51 -2.62 -21.93 4.56
C LEU A 51 -2.42 -21.72 6.07
N LEU A 52 -3.18 -20.79 6.66
CA LEU A 52 -3.17 -20.57 8.12
C LEU A 52 -3.73 -21.78 8.87
N TRP A 53 -4.78 -22.41 8.34
CA TRP A 53 -5.33 -23.63 8.93
C TRP A 53 -4.35 -24.80 8.86
N LEU A 54 -3.66 -24.98 7.73
CA LEU A 54 -2.61 -25.98 7.60
C LEU A 54 -1.43 -25.69 8.54
N LEU A 55 -1.05 -24.42 8.66
CA LEU A 55 0.01 -23.99 9.57
C LEU A 55 -0.35 -24.26 11.03
N ASP A 56 -1.58 -23.99 11.44
CA ASP A 56 -2.07 -24.25 12.81
C ASP A 56 -2.03 -25.75 13.15
N GLY A 57 -2.53 -26.60 12.25
CA GLY A 57 -2.47 -28.05 12.42
C GLY A 57 -1.02 -28.56 12.47
N TRP A 58 -0.16 -28.03 11.60
CA TRP A 58 1.27 -28.36 11.61
C TRP A 58 1.97 -27.91 12.91
N LEU A 59 1.70 -26.69 13.39
CA LEU A 59 2.26 -26.16 14.64
C LEU A 59 1.82 -26.97 15.86
N THR A 60 0.56 -27.40 15.90
CA THR A 60 0.02 -28.25 16.98
C THR A 60 0.74 -29.60 17.02
N ALA A 61 0.93 -30.23 15.86
CA ALA A 61 1.70 -31.47 15.77
C ALA A 61 3.17 -31.27 16.16
N LEU A 62 3.77 -30.15 15.74
CA LEU A 62 5.16 -29.81 16.05
C LEU A 62 5.36 -29.57 17.55
N ALA A 63 4.40 -28.94 18.23
CA ALA A 63 4.46 -28.67 19.67
C ALA A 63 4.54 -29.98 20.47
N GLY A 64 3.79 -31.01 20.08
CA GLY A 64 3.87 -32.34 20.68
C GLY A 64 5.25 -32.99 20.52
N GLN A 65 5.87 -32.84 19.34
CA GLN A 65 7.21 -33.38 19.07
C GLN A 65 8.32 -32.61 19.79
N LEU A 66 8.18 -31.29 19.91
CA LEU A 66 9.14 -30.41 20.58
C LEU A 66 9.25 -30.70 22.08
N GLN A 67 8.15 -31.06 22.74
CA GLN A 67 8.18 -31.45 24.16
C GLN A 67 8.98 -32.72 24.43
N ALA A 68 9.10 -33.61 23.43
CA ALA A 68 9.84 -34.87 23.54
C ALA A 68 11.30 -34.78 23.02
N SER A 69 11.71 -33.63 22.48
CA SER A 69 13.00 -33.46 21.80
C SER A 69 14.06 -32.81 22.71
N ASP A 70 15.33 -33.09 22.43
CA ASP A 70 16.47 -32.49 23.12
C ASP A 70 16.73 -31.03 22.68
N THR A 71 17.36 -30.26 23.56
CA THR A 71 17.60 -28.82 23.38
C THR A 71 18.44 -28.48 22.15
N ALA A 72 19.33 -29.36 21.70
CA ALA A 72 20.16 -29.12 20.52
C ALA A 72 19.33 -29.26 19.23
N THR A 73 18.47 -30.28 19.16
CA THR A 73 17.51 -30.44 18.07
C THR A 73 16.57 -29.25 17.99
N VAL A 74 15.93 -28.83 19.09
CA VAL A 74 15.01 -27.67 19.10
C VAL A 74 15.69 -26.41 18.52
N ARG A 75 16.94 -26.15 18.91
CA ARG A 75 17.71 -24.97 18.43
C ARG A 75 17.93 -25.00 16.92
N ARG A 76 18.26 -26.18 16.36
CA ARG A 76 18.44 -26.37 14.91
C ARG A 76 17.14 -26.15 14.14
N TRP A 77 16.01 -26.61 14.67
CA TRP A 77 14.71 -26.43 14.04
C TRP A 77 14.24 -24.98 14.07
N LEU A 78 14.37 -24.29 15.21
CA LEU A 78 14.06 -22.85 15.32
C LEU A 78 14.90 -22.03 14.35
N ARG A 79 16.18 -22.36 14.19
CA ARG A 79 17.07 -21.73 13.21
C ARG A 79 16.52 -21.83 11.79
N GLY A 80 16.13 -23.02 11.37
CA GLY A 80 15.53 -23.25 10.04
C GLY A 80 14.21 -22.51 9.87
N LEU A 81 13.38 -22.51 10.92
CA LEU A 81 12.07 -21.86 10.93
C LEU A 81 12.19 -20.35 10.75
N PHE A 82 12.99 -19.68 11.59
CA PHE A 82 13.19 -18.23 11.50
C PHE A 82 13.84 -17.80 10.18
N ALA A 83 14.80 -18.57 9.69
CA ALA A 83 15.42 -18.31 8.39
C ALA A 83 14.40 -18.42 7.25
N ALA A 84 13.58 -19.48 7.23
CA ALA A 84 12.57 -19.69 6.21
C ALA A 84 11.48 -18.61 6.27
N PHE A 85 10.95 -18.29 7.45
CA PHE A 85 9.92 -17.26 7.61
C PHE A 85 10.43 -15.88 7.25
N GLY A 86 11.62 -15.48 7.73
CA GLY A 86 12.18 -14.17 7.39
C GLY A 86 12.42 -14.01 5.89
N ALA A 87 12.91 -15.06 5.21
CA ALA A 87 13.08 -15.05 3.76
C ALA A 87 11.73 -14.99 3.02
N MET A 88 10.75 -15.82 3.42
CA MET A 88 9.43 -15.86 2.81
C MET A 88 8.68 -14.53 2.99
N LEU A 89 8.73 -13.95 4.19
CA LEU A 89 8.06 -12.69 4.51
C LEU A 89 8.73 -11.46 3.88
N ALA A 90 9.98 -11.56 3.42
CA ALA A 90 10.63 -10.49 2.68
C ALA A 90 10.04 -10.32 1.26
N GLY A 91 9.46 -11.37 0.67
CA GLY A 91 8.92 -11.34 -0.69
C GLY A 91 7.82 -10.28 -0.93
N PRO A 92 6.72 -10.26 -0.16
CA PRO A 92 5.66 -9.27 -0.31
C PRO A 92 6.12 -7.80 -0.25
N PRO A 93 6.91 -7.36 0.74
CA PRO A 93 7.41 -5.98 0.79
C PRO A 93 8.39 -5.66 -0.36
N LEU A 94 9.16 -6.63 -0.88
CA LEU A 94 9.97 -6.43 -2.10
C LEU A 94 9.08 -6.10 -3.30
N LEU A 95 8.05 -6.92 -3.54
CA LEU A 95 7.11 -6.76 -4.65
C LEU A 95 6.31 -5.45 -4.52
N LEU A 96 5.87 -5.12 -3.31
CA LEU A 96 5.21 -3.87 -3.01
C LEU A 96 6.13 -2.68 -3.27
N GLY A 97 7.37 -2.72 -2.77
CA GLY A 97 8.37 -1.69 -3.00
C GLY A 97 8.65 -1.45 -4.49
N HIS A 98 8.76 -2.54 -5.26
CA HIS A 98 8.94 -2.48 -6.71
C HIS A 98 7.76 -1.81 -7.41
N SER A 99 6.54 -2.25 -7.10
CA SER A 99 5.32 -1.71 -7.73
C SER A 99 5.09 -0.23 -7.39
N LEU A 100 5.31 0.18 -6.14
CA LEU A 100 5.21 1.57 -5.70
C LEU A 100 6.25 2.46 -6.37
N ARG A 101 7.52 2.05 -6.44
CA ARG A 101 8.55 2.83 -7.13
C ARG A 101 8.25 2.96 -8.62
N ARG A 102 7.80 1.88 -9.27
CA ARG A 102 7.39 1.93 -10.68
C ARG A 102 6.24 2.93 -10.90
N MET A 103 5.25 2.93 -10.02
CA MET A 103 4.13 3.88 -10.05
C MET A 103 4.59 5.33 -9.87
N GLY A 104 5.41 5.58 -8.83
CA GLY A 104 5.89 6.91 -8.50
C GLY A 104 6.78 7.50 -9.61
N ARG A 105 7.65 6.67 -10.22
CA ARG A 105 8.47 7.08 -11.37
C ARG A 105 7.63 7.43 -12.58
N ALA A 106 6.65 6.61 -12.92
CA ALA A 106 5.73 6.87 -14.03
C ALA A 106 4.94 8.17 -13.82
N ALA A 107 4.40 8.38 -12.61
CA ALA A 107 3.65 9.59 -12.29
C ALA A 107 4.52 10.86 -12.32
N GLN A 108 5.81 10.75 -11.96
CA GLN A 108 6.76 11.86 -12.05
C GLN A 108 7.15 12.18 -13.49
N ALA A 109 7.42 11.14 -14.30
CA ALA A 109 7.80 11.28 -15.71
C ALA A 109 6.67 11.92 -16.54
N GLU A 110 5.43 11.46 -16.34
CA GLU A 110 4.26 12.01 -17.03
C GLU A 110 3.75 13.32 -16.40
N ALA A 111 4.30 13.73 -15.25
CA ALA A 111 3.80 14.83 -14.42
C ALA A 111 2.28 14.74 -14.18
N ARG A 112 1.76 13.51 -14.06
CA ARG A 112 0.33 13.20 -14.00
C ARG A 112 0.09 12.02 -13.07
N PHE A 113 -0.95 12.11 -12.25
CA PHE A 113 -1.46 10.98 -11.47
C PHE A 113 -2.96 10.82 -11.68
N PRO A 114 -3.49 9.61 -11.90
CA PRO A 114 -2.76 8.37 -12.21
C PRO A 114 -2.00 8.46 -13.55
N PRO A 115 -0.92 7.68 -13.76
CA PRO A 115 -0.27 7.57 -15.07
C PRO A 115 -1.28 7.11 -16.13
N ALA A 116 -1.14 7.57 -17.37
CA ALA A 116 -2.15 7.40 -18.41
C ALA A 116 -2.49 5.93 -18.70
N ALA A 117 -1.47 5.06 -18.71
CA ALA A 117 -1.62 3.64 -18.99
C ALA A 117 -2.13 2.80 -17.80
N TRP A 118 -2.30 3.41 -16.62
CA TRP A 118 -2.62 2.68 -15.39
C TRP A 118 -4.12 2.58 -15.15
N LYS A 119 -4.54 1.40 -14.68
CA LYS A 119 -5.94 1.09 -14.39
C LYS A 119 -6.27 1.40 -12.94
N THR A 120 -7.38 2.10 -12.70
CA THR A 120 -7.85 2.44 -11.36
C THR A 120 -9.08 1.61 -10.98
N LEU A 121 -9.22 1.34 -9.68
CA LEU A 121 -10.37 0.62 -9.12
C LEU A 121 -11.58 1.53 -8.85
N ARG A 122 -11.32 2.83 -8.67
CA ARG A 122 -12.29 3.88 -8.43
C ARG A 122 -11.97 5.07 -9.31
N ASP A 123 -12.94 5.96 -9.46
CA ASP A 123 -12.71 7.23 -10.11
C ASP A 123 -11.73 8.05 -9.28
N VAL A 124 -10.67 8.55 -9.93
CA VAL A 124 -9.61 9.30 -9.26
C VAL A 124 -9.47 10.66 -9.92
N ARG A 125 -9.36 11.69 -9.08
CA ARG A 125 -9.05 13.05 -9.55
C ARG A 125 -7.65 13.07 -10.15
N VAL A 126 -7.53 13.60 -11.36
CA VAL A 126 -6.24 13.71 -12.03
C VAL A 126 -5.44 14.85 -11.39
N LEU A 127 -4.27 14.52 -10.82
CA LEU A 127 -3.28 15.52 -10.43
C LEU A 127 -2.37 15.81 -11.61
N ARG A 128 -1.98 17.07 -11.80
CA ARG A 128 -1.05 17.49 -12.87
C ARG A 128 0.11 18.31 -12.32
N GLY A 129 1.21 18.35 -13.07
CA GLY A 129 2.34 19.23 -12.81
C GLY A 129 3.04 18.95 -11.46
N ALA A 130 3.19 20.01 -10.66
CA ALA A 130 3.94 19.94 -9.41
C ALA A 130 3.30 19.01 -8.36
N ASP A 131 1.97 18.93 -8.32
CA ASP A 131 1.25 18.08 -7.36
C ASP A 131 1.40 16.60 -7.67
N ALA A 132 1.31 16.23 -8.95
CA ALA A 132 1.59 14.87 -9.40
C ALA A 132 3.02 14.44 -9.06
N ARG A 133 4.01 15.33 -9.25
CA ARG A 133 5.40 15.06 -8.89
C ARG A 133 5.60 14.92 -7.37
N ARG A 134 4.98 15.78 -6.57
CA ARG A 134 4.99 15.67 -5.09
C ARG A 134 4.42 14.34 -4.63
N TRP A 135 3.28 13.94 -5.20
CA TRP A 135 2.66 12.66 -4.91
C TRP A 135 3.57 11.49 -5.30
N GLY A 136 4.15 11.52 -6.51
CA GLY A 136 5.06 10.49 -6.99
C GLY A 136 6.27 10.28 -6.08
N ARG A 137 6.87 11.37 -5.57
CA ARG A 137 7.97 11.29 -4.59
C ARG A 137 7.55 10.64 -3.27
N ARG A 138 6.33 10.92 -2.77
CA ARG A 138 5.81 10.28 -1.54
C ARG A 138 5.64 8.78 -1.74
N VAL A 139 5.13 8.39 -2.91
CA VAL A 139 4.94 6.97 -3.26
C VAL A 139 6.28 6.25 -3.43
N GLU A 140 7.28 6.89 -4.03
CA GLU A 140 8.63 6.32 -4.10
C GLU A 140 9.24 6.12 -2.72
N ARG A 141 9.07 7.09 -1.80
CA ARG A 141 9.52 6.95 -0.41
C ARG A 141 8.82 5.78 0.30
N ALA A 142 7.52 5.62 0.10
CA ALA A 142 6.79 4.45 0.61
C ALA A 142 7.35 3.14 0.01
N GLY A 143 7.70 3.14 -1.27
CA GLY A 143 8.38 2.02 -1.91
C GLY A 143 9.76 1.72 -1.32
N SER A 144 10.55 2.75 -0.99
CA SER A 144 11.83 2.60 -0.29
C SER A 144 11.65 2.05 1.13
N ALA A 145 10.62 2.49 1.86
CA ALA A 145 10.29 1.94 3.17
C ALA A 145 9.93 0.46 3.09
N ALA A 146 9.17 0.05 2.07
CA ALA A 146 8.88 -1.36 1.82
C ALA A 146 10.16 -2.18 1.52
N PHE A 147 11.11 -1.64 0.75
CA PHE A 147 12.41 -2.27 0.56
C PHE A 147 13.23 -2.38 1.85
N ALA A 148 13.21 -1.34 2.69
CA ALA A 148 13.88 -1.38 3.98
C ALA A 148 13.29 -2.47 4.89
N LEU A 149 11.96 -2.62 4.92
CA LEU A 149 11.29 -3.69 5.63
C LEU A 149 11.70 -5.08 5.11
N ALA A 150 11.73 -5.26 3.79
CA ALA A 150 12.21 -6.49 3.19
C ALA A 150 13.66 -6.81 3.57
N GLY A 151 14.54 -5.81 3.52
CA GLY A 151 15.93 -5.94 3.94
C GLY A 151 16.06 -6.30 5.42
N ALA A 152 15.24 -5.71 6.29
CA ALA A 152 15.21 -6.05 7.71
C ALA A 152 14.75 -7.49 7.96
N LEU A 153 13.70 -7.95 7.27
CA LEU A 153 13.21 -9.34 7.38
C LEU A 153 14.23 -10.36 6.87
N PHE A 154 14.90 -10.05 5.77
CA PHE A 154 15.98 -10.88 5.25
C PHE A 154 17.22 -10.86 6.18
N GLY A 155 17.57 -9.69 6.71
CA GLY A 155 18.63 -9.54 7.71
C GLY A 155 18.34 -10.33 8.98
N LEU A 156 17.09 -10.34 9.46
CA LEU A 156 16.65 -11.17 10.57
C LEU A 156 16.76 -12.67 10.25
N ALA A 157 16.39 -13.09 9.04
CA ALA A 157 16.59 -14.48 8.60
C ALA A 157 18.06 -14.88 8.67
N VAL A 158 18.96 -14.07 8.10
CA VAL A 158 20.40 -14.33 8.11
C VAL A 158 20.94 -14.31 9.55
N TRP A 159 20.59 -13.30 10.34
CA TRP A 159 21.02 -13.19 11.74
C TRP A 159 20.59 -14.40 12.57
N SER A 160 19.38 -14.92 12.34
CA SER A 160 18.90 -16.13 13.04
C SER A 160 19.79 -17.35 12.77
N LEU A 161 20.40 -17.46 11.58
CA LEU A 161 21.33 -18.53 11.25
C LEU A 161 22.60 -18.51 12.13
N TRP A 162 23.06 -17.32 12.52
CA TRP A 162 24.22 -17.13 13.39
C TRP A 162 23.85 -17.22 14.87
N ARG A 163 22.71 -16.62 15.28
CA ARG A 163 22.28 -16.57 16.69
C ARG A 163 21.94 -17.94 17.28
N PHE A 164 21.47 -18.84 16.42
CA PHE A 164 21.09 -20.21 16.77
C PHE A 164 22.08 -21.27 16.21
N ALA A 165 23.24 -20.84 15.69
CA ALA A 165 24.39 -21.73 15.48
C ALA A 165 24.99 -22.13 16.84
#